data_AF-A0A8J7R5W7-F1
#
_entry.id   AF-A0A8J7R5W7-F1
#
_cell.length_a   1.000
_cell.length_b   1.000
_cell.length_c   1.000
_cell.angle_alpha   90.00
_cell.angle_beta   90.00
_cell.angle_gamma   90.00
#
_symmetry.space_group_name_H-M   'P 1'
#
loop_
_entity.id
_entity.type
_entity.pdbx_description
1 polymer ?
#
loop_
_entity_poly.entity_id
_entity_poly.type
_entity_poly.pdbx_seq_one_letter_code
_entity_poly.pdbx_strand_id
1 'polypeptide(L)' 'MTDIAGQFGVRSQLVAKACDGAEIARPRAGHWQKIEHGKSVSQSALNNDRFAAGDVVVIDASGWSILRT' A
#
# COMPACT_ATOMS: atom_id res chain seq x y z
N MET A 1 8.50 -4.74 -3.49
CA MET A 1 9.16 -5.13 -2.22
C MET A 1 10.66 -5.24 -2.37
N THR A 2 11.17 -5.91 -3.41
CA THR A 2 12.62 -6.06 -3.66
C THR A 2 13.34 -4.73 -3.84
N ASP A 3 12.80 -3.80 -4.63
CA ASP A 3 13.47 -2.52 -4.90
C ASP A 3 13.56 -1.66 -3.64
N ILE A 4 12.44 -1.53 -2.90
CA ILE A 4 12.40 -0.87 -1.59
C ILE A 4 13.39 -1.54 -0.64
N ALA A 5 13.37 -2.87 -0.55
CA ALA A 5 14.27 -3.60 0.34
C ALA A 5 15.75 -3.37 -0.02
N GLY A 6 16.07 -3.30 -1.31
CA GLY A 6 17.42 -2.97 -1.81
C GLY A 6 17.86 -1.56 -1.43
N GLN A 7 16.98 -0.56 -1.56
CA GLN A 7 17.27 0.82 -1.16
C GLN A 7 17.62 0.95 0.33
N PHE A 8 16.98 0.16 1.18
CA PHE A 8 17.17 0.20 2.64
C PHE A 8 18.12 -0.88 3.17
N GLY A 9 18.74 -1.69 2.30
CA GLY A 9 19.65 -2.77 2.72
C GLY A 9 18.99 -3.87 3.57
N VAL A 10 17.67 -4.05 3.44
CA VAL A 10 16.90 -5.03 4.22
C VAL A 10 16.47 -6.22 3.36
N ARG A 11 16.06 -7.32 4.00
CA ARG A 11 15.43 -8.44 3.28
C ARG A 11 14.00 -8.08 2.89
N SER A 12 13.59 -8.41 1.67
CA SER A 12 12.23 -8.17 1.16
C SER A 12 11.12 -8.82 2.00
N GLN A 13 11.42 -9.91 2.70
CA GLN A 13 10.53 -10.57 3.66
C GLN A 13 10.23 -9.70 4.90
N LEU A 14 11.18 -8.87 5.35
CA LEU A 14 10.97 -7.96 6.48
C LEU A 14 10.02 -6.82 6.09
N VAL A 15 10.20 -6.27 4.89
CA VAL A 15 9.27 -5.29 4.32
C VAL A 15 7.88 -5.88 4.18
N ALA A 16 7.77 -7.12 3.69
CA ALA A 16 6.50 -7.84 3.60
C ALA A 16 5.81 -7.97 4.97
N LYS A 17 6.53 -8.44 6.00
CA LYS A 17 6.01 -8.57 7.37
C LYS A 17 5.58 -7.23 7.96
N ALA A 18 6.33 -6.16 7.73
CA ALA A 18 5.99 -4.83 8.21
C ALA A 18 4.68 -4.33 7.58
N CYS A 19 4.50 -4.53 6.27
CA CYS A 19 3.24 -4.20 5.62
C CYS A 19 2.08 -5.04 6.16
N ASP A 20 2.27 -6.34 6.38
CA ASP A 20 1.23 -7.22 6.91
C ASP A 20 0.80 -6.78 8.32
N GLY A 21 1.75 -6.43 9.19
CA GLY A 21 1.46 -5.91 10.53
C GLY A 21 0.82 -4.52 10.55
N ALA A 22 1.00 -3.73 9.50
CA ALA A 22 0.41 -2.40 9.35
C ALA A 22 -0.85 -2.38 8.47
N GLU A 23 -1.37 -3.55 8.08
CA GLU A 23 -2.53 -3.70 7.17
C GLU A 23 -2.35 -2.96 5.82
N ILE A 24 -1.11 -2.84 5.35
CA ILE A 24 -0.80 -2.20 4.07
C ILE A 24 -0.94 -3.23 2.95
N ALA A 25 -1.89 -3.00 2.04
CA ALA A 25 -2.07 -3.83 0.87
C ALA A 25 -0.80 -3.84 -0.01
N ARG A 26 -0.38 -5.04 -0.44
CA ARG A 26 0.81 -5.24 -1.27
C ARG A 26 0.44 -5.79 -2.65
N PRO A 27 1.15 -5.36 -3.72
CA PRO A 27 1.02 -6.00 -5.02
C PRO A 27 1.39 -7.48 -4.95
N ARG A 28 0.66 -8.34 -5.68
CA ARG A 28 0.97 -9.77 -5.77
C ARG A 28 2.37 -10.00 -6.35
N ALA A 29 2.95 -11.16 -6.05
CA ALA A 29 4.21 -11.59 -6.64
C ALA A 29 4.18 -11.46 -8.18
N GLY A 30 5.26 -10.94 -8.76
CA GLY A 30 5.38 -10.70 -10.20
C GLY A 30 4.63 -9.46 -10.72
N HIS A 31 3.92 -8.70 -9.89
CA HIS A 31 3.27 -7.43 -10.31
C HIS A 31 4.28 -6.47 -10.97
N TRP A 32 5.39 -6.19 -10.29
CA TRP A 32 6.42 -5.26 -10.77
C TRP A 32 7.14 -5.77 -12.03
N GLN A 33 7.43 -7.06 -12.11
CA GLN A 33 8.00 -7.68 -13.32
C GLN A 33 7.04 -7.56 -14.52
N LYS A 34 5.73 -7.69 -14.31
CA LYS A 34 4.75 -7.48 -15.38
C LYS A 34 4.77 -6.05 -15.89
N ILE A 35 4.81 -5.06 -15.00
CA ILE A 35 4.92 -3.64 -15.36
C ILE A 35 6.21 -3.39 -16.17
N GLU A 36 7.34 -3.89 -15.68
CA GLU A 36 8.65 -3.73 -16.34
C GLU A 36 8.67 -4.32 -17.76
N HIS A 37 8.01 -5.47 -17.96
CA HIS A 37 7.86 -6.11 -19.27
C HIS A 37 6.67 -5.58 -20.10
N GLY A 38 6.07 -4.44 -19.73
CA GLY A 38 4.98 -3.80 -20.47
C GLY A 38 3.67 -4.59 -20.49
N LYS A 39 3.48 -5.54 -19.58
CA LYS A 39 2.25 -6.35 -19.48
C LYS A 39 1.20 -5.60 -18.66
N SER A 40 -0.05 -5.67 -19.12
CA SER A 40 -1.19 -5.17 -18.36
C SER A 40 -1.32 -5.90 -17.03
N VAL A 41 -1.49 -5.14 -15.95
CA VAL A 41 -1.73 -5.68 -14.61
C VAL A 41 -3.14 -5.36 -14.19
N SER A 42 -3.87 -6.39 -13.75
CA SER A 42 -5.20 -6.20 -13.18
C SER A 42 -5.09 -5.38 -11.89
N GLN A 43 -5.73 -4.22 -11.87
CA GLN A 43 -5.91 -3.41 -10.67
C GLN A 43 -7.17 -3.89 -9.97
N SER A 44 -7.02 -4.45 -8.77
CA SER A 44 -8.17 -4.67 -7.90
C SER A 44 -8.73 -3.32 -7.47
N ALA A 45 -10.04 -3.16 -7.56
CA ALA A 45 -10.70 -2.01 -6.96
C ALA A 45 -10.37 -1.95 -5.46
N LEU A 46 -9.87 -0.81 -4.99
CA LEU A 46 -9.71 -0.57 -3.57
C LEU A 46 -11.11 -0.37 -2.97
N ASN A 47 -11.38 -1.04 -1.86
CA ASN A 47 -12.61 -0.83 -1.12
C ASN A 47 -12.51 0.48 -0.33
N ASN A 48 -13.60 1.26 -0.30
CA ASN A 48 -13.71 2.49 0.47
C ASN A 48 -14.81 2.44 1.56
N ASP A 49 -15.25 1.26 1.99
CA ASP A 49 -16.31 1.08 3.01
C ASP A 49 -16.04 1.83 4.33
N ARG A 50 -14.79 2.20 4.60
CA ARG A 50 -14.38 2.93 5.80
C ARG A 50 -14.63 4.44 5.71
N PHE A 51 -14.75 5.01 4.51
CA PHE A 51 -14.84 6.44 4.27
C PHE A 51 -16.01 6.79 3.34
N ALA A 52 -16.87 7.70 3.78
CA ALA A 52 -17.89 8.28 2.91
C ALA A 52 -17.24 9.25 1.91
N ALA A 53 -17.91 9.51 0.77
CA ALA A 53 -17.39 10.44 -0.23
C ALA A 53 -17.19 11.88 0.28
N GLY A 54 -17.88 12.26 1.37
CA GLY A 54 -17.73 13.57 2.03
C GLY A 54 -16.76 13.58 3.20
N ASP A 55 -16.13 12.46 3.54
CA ASP A 55 -15.21 12.39 4.69
C ASP A 55 -13.91 13.15 4.39
N VAL A 56 -13.49 13.99 5.34
CA VAL A 56 -12.17 14.64 5.29
C VAL A 56 -11.22 13.89 6.22
N VAL A 57 -10.16 13.32 5.64
CA VAL A 57 -9.10 12.63 6.40
C VAL A 57 -8.01 13.64 6.79
N VAL A 58 -7.82 13.82 8.10
CA VAL A 58 -6.76 14.68 8.65
C VAL A 58 -5.61 13.79 9.13
N ILE A 59 -4.39 14.12 8.71
CA ILE A 59 -3.16 13.40 9.10
C ILE A 59 -2.22 14.41 9.76
N ASP A 60 -1.83 14.13 11.00
CA ASP A 60 -0.90 14.95 11.78
C ASP A 60 0.08 14.07 12.59
N ALA A 61 0.95 14.70 13.38
CA ALA A 61 1.99 14.00 14.14
C ALA A 61 1.44 13.01 15.20
N SER A 62 0.17 13.17 15.61
CA SER A 62 -0.51 12.28 16.56
C SER A 62 -1.19 11.09 15.88
N GLY A 63 -1.30 11.08 14.54
CA GLY A 63 -1.90 10.00 13.78
C GLY A 63 -2.85 10.51 12.70
N TRP A 64 -3.97 9.83 12.53
CA TRP A 64 -4.98 10.21 11.54
C TRP A 64 -6.40 10.16 12.13
N SER A 65 -7.27 11.05 11.67
CA SER A 65 -8.66 11.15 12.10
C SER A 65 -9.60 11.46 10.92
N ILE A 66 -10.90 11.17 11.09
CA ILE A 66 -11.93 11.42 10.08
C ILE A 66 -12.85 12.53 10.59
N LEU A 67 -12.94 13.61 9.85
CA LEU A 67 -13.96 14.64 10.03
C LEU A 67 -15.13 14.32 9.11
N ARG A 68 -16.30 14.08 9.70
CA ARG A 68 -17.55 13.89 8.97
C ARG A 68 -18.28 15.23 8.91
N THR A 69 -18.54 15.72 7.71
CA THR A 69 -19.42 16.87 7.46
C THR A 69 -20.88 16.55 7.69
#